data_AF-A0A497VQ80-F1
#
_entry.id   AF-A0A497VQ80-F1
#
_cell.length_a   1.000
_cell.length_b   1.000
_cell.length_c   1.000
_cell.angle_alpha   90.00
_cell.angle_beta   90.00
_cell.angle_gamma   90.00
#
_symmetry.space_group_name_H-M   'P 1'
#
loop_
_entity.id
_entity.type
_entity.pdbx_description
1 polymer ?
#
loop_
_entity_poly.entity_id
_entity_poly.type
_entity_poly.pdbx_seq_one_letter_code
_entity_poly.pdbx_strand_id
1 'polypeptide(L)'
;MTLADFAHLSTVLASLLGLSAWARGTSTRAWGEPAAWGRPRAVVLATLALQGGTAVTMGQWVDALALVAAAWMVLGGALVLAMNQWPAPARLWAPRLGWLGAGGCALALGAVLLPLG
;
A
#
# COMPACT_ATOMS: atom_id res chain seq x y z
N MET A 1 -11.01 -13.85 -12.44
CA MET A 1 -9.93 -13.01 -11.87
C MET A 1 -8.75 -13.92 -11.60
N THR A 2 -7.60 -13.65 -12.21
CA THR A 2 -6.40 -14.49 -12.08
C THR A 2 -5.66 -14.19 -10.77
N LEU A 3 -4.72 -15.05 -10.38
CA LEU A 3 -3.85 -14.80 -9.22
C LEU A 3 -3.00 -13.53 -9.40
N ALA A 4 -2.55 -13.26 -10.64
CA ALA A 4 -1.83 -12.05 -10.98
C ALA A 4 -2.72 -10.80 -10.84
N ASP A 5 -3.96 -10.83 -11.31
CA ASP A 5 -4.93 -9.73 -11.14
C ASP A 5 -5.19 -9.45 -9.65
N PHE A 6 -5.34 -10.50 -8.85
CA PHE A 6 -5.51 -10.41 -7.40
C PHE A 6 -4.29 -9.79 -6.72
N ALA A 7 -3.09 -10.25 -7.08
CA ALA A 7 -1.85 -9.69 -6.57
C ALA A 7 -1.73 -8.21 -6.93
N HIS A 8 -1.98 -7.82 -8.19
CA HIS A 8 -1.94 -6.43 -8.64
C HIS A 8 -2.91 -5.53 -7.87
N LEU A 9 -4.17 -5.93 -7.73
CA LEU A 9 -5.16 -5.15 -6.95
C LEU A 9 -4.76 -5.04 -5.48
N SER A 10 -4.25 -6.12 -4.89
CA SER A 10 -3.77 -6.15 -3.51
C SER A 10 -2.57 -5.22 -3.34
N THR A 11 -1.66 -5.18 -4.31
CA THR A 11 -0.46 -4.33 -4.35
C THR A 11 -0.85 -2.86 -4.41
N VAL A 12 -1.78 -2.51 -5.31
CA VAL A 12 -2.35 -1.16 -5.43
C VAL A 12 -2.99 -0.75 -4.11
N LEU A 13 -3.84 -1.60 -3.53
CA LEU A 13 -4.55 -1.31 -2.29
C LEU A 13 -3.58 -1.15 -1.10
N ALA A 14 -2.54 -1.99 -1.02
CA ALA A 14 -1.48 -1.90 0.00
C ALA A 14 -0.75 -0.55 -0.01
N SER A 15 -0.69 0.14 -1.16
CA SER A 15 -0.08 1.47 -1.27
C SER A 15 -0.74 2.50 -0.35
N LEU A 16 -2.03 2.34 -0.02
CA LEU A 16 -2.71 3.20 0.95
C LEU A 16 -2.11 3.09 2.35
N LEU A 17 -1.59 1.92 2.73
CA LEU A 17 -0.93 1.73 4.03
C LEU A 17 0.38 2.53 4.08
N GLY A 18 1.19 2.41 3.02
CA GLY A 18 2.43 3.17 2.83
C GLY A 18 2.19 4.67 2.80
N LEU A 19 1.24 5.13 1.99
CA LEU A 19 0.87 6.55 1.88
C LEU A 19 0.34 7.11 3.21
N SER A 20 -0.51 6.36 3.93
CA SER A 20 -1.03 6.78 5.24
C SER A 20 0.07 6.84 6.30
N ALA A 21 1.06 5.94 6.25
CA ALA A 21 2.21 5.99 7.12
C ALA A 21 3.13 7.18 6.78
N TRP A 22 3.45 7.36 5.50
CA TRP A 22 4.23 8.50 5.02
C TRP A 22 3.59 9.83 5.45
N ALA A 23 2.29 10.01 5.21
CA ALA A 23 1.56 11.22 5.56
C ALA A 23 1.60 11.52 7.06
N ARG A 24 1.48 10.51 7.93
CA ARG A 24 1.55 10.67 9.39
C ARG A 24 2.92 11.07 9.93
N GLY A 25 3.97 10.75 9.21
CA GLY A 25 5.30 11.15 9.63
C GLY A 25 5.68 12.57 9.13
N THR A 26 5.04 13.04 8.06
CA THR A 26 5.29 14.38 7.53
C THR A 26 4.47 15.40 8.31
N SER A 27 5.01 16.60 8.53
CA SER A 27 4.35 17.70 9.25
C SER A 27 3.19 18.33 8.47
N THR A 28 2.23 17.51 8.02
CA THR A 28 1.02 18.00 7.37
C THR A 28 -0.05 18.27 8.43
N ARG A 29 -0.50 19.53 8.56
CA ARG A 29 -1.59 19.93 9.48
C ARG A 29 -2.83 19.04 9.34
N ALA A 30 -3.06 18.50 8.15
CA ALA A 30 -4.18 17.64 7.82
C ALA A 30 -4.19 16.28 8.54
N TRP A 31 -3.08 15.84 9.15
CA TRP A 31 -3.00 14.58 9.92
C TRP A 31 -2.81 14.77 11.43
N GLY A 32 -2.60 16.02 11.88
CA GLY A 32 -2.34 16.35 13.28
C GLY A 32 -0.85 16.38 13.62
N GLU A 33 -0.52 16.14 14.89
CA GLU A 33 0.87 16.06 15.35
C GLU A 33 1.61 14.92 14.63
N PRO A 34 2.80 15.18 14.05
CA PRO A 34 3.56 14.16 13.34
C PRO A 34 3.99 13.07 14.32
N ALA A 35 3.75 11.82 13.96
CA ALA A 35 4.29 10.69 14.70
C ALA A 35 5.82 10.64 14.53
N ALA A 36 6.54 10.22 15.57
CA ALA A 36 8.00 9.99 15.48
C ALA A 36 8.33 9.15 14.24
N TRP A 37 9.15 9.70 13.34
CA TRP A 37 9.35 9.20 11.97
C TRP A 37 9.82 7.74 11.87
N GLY A 38 10.36 7.16 12.95
CA GLY A 38 10.83 5.77 12.99
C GLY A 38 9.75 4.73 12.64
N ARG A 39 8.59 4.77 13.31
CA ARG A 39 7.51 3.78 13.10
C ARG A 39 6.82 3.93 11.73
N PRO A 40 6.46 5.14 11.26
CA PRO A 40 5.90 5.32 9.93
C PRO A 40 6.87 4.94 8.81
N ARG A 41 8.16 5.25 8.94
CA ARG A 41 9.19 4.83 7.98
C ARG A 41 9.28 3.32 7.85
N ALA A 42 9.25 2.59 8.96
CA ALA A 42 9.27 1.13 8.94
C ALA A 42 8.09 0.55 8.17
N VAL A 43 6.88 1.11 8.34
CA VAL A 43 5.67 0.67 7.60
C VAL A 43 5.78 0.97 6.11
N VAL A 44 6.31 2.13 5.71
CA VAL A 44 6.54 2.45 4.30
C VAL A 44 7.48 1.45 3.66
N LEU A 45 8.64 1.21 4.30
CA LEU A 45 9.64 0.27 3.81
C LEU A 45 9.09 -1.17 3.73
N ALA A 46 8.37 -1.61 4.77
CA ALA A 46 7.73 -2.93 4.78
C ALA A 46 6.68 -3.06 3.66
N THR A 47 5.91 -2.00 3.39
CA THR A 47 4.91 -1.99 2.31
C THR A 47 5.59 -2.12 0.95
N LEU A 48 6.64 -1.32 0.68
CA LEU A 48 7.39 -1.39 -0.56
C LEU A 48 8.10 -2.74 -0.73
N ALA A 49 8.66 -3.29 0.34
CA ALA A 49 9.28 -4.62 0.32
C ALA A 49 8.26 -5.72 0.01
N LEU A 50 7.05 -5.65 0.58
CA LEU A 50 5.97 -6.59 0.29
C LEU A 50 5.53 -6.49 -1.18
N GLN A 51 5.29 -5.27 -1.68
CA GLN A 51 4.91 -5.04 -3.07
C GLN A 51 5.99 -5.51 -4.05
N GLY A 52 7.25 -5.20 -3.75
CA GLY A 52 8.41 -5.67 -4.51
C GLY A 52 8.55 -7.19 -4.46
N GLY A 53 8.35 -7.81 -3.29
CA GLY A 53 8.37 -9.26 -3.14
C GLY A 53 7.28 -9.96 -3.95
N THR A 54 6.05 -9.45 -3.91
CA THR A 54 4.93 -9.97 -4.72
C THR A 54 5.21 -9.83 -6.22
N ALA A 55 5.68 -8.65 -6.66
CA ALA A 55 6.14 -8.44 -8.03
C ALA A 55 7.21 -9.46 -8.43
N VAL A 56 8.19 -9.67 -7.53
CA VAL A 56 9.33 -10.55 -7.72
C VAL A 56 8.88 -11.98 -8.03
N THR A 57 7.99 -12.50 -7.18
CA THR A 57 7.49 -13.87 -7.29
C THR A 57 6.60 -14.11 -8.51
N MET A 58 5.97 -13.07 -9.06
CA MET A 58 5.09 -13.20 -10.24
C MET A 58 5.86 -13.07 -11.56
N GLY A 59 7.16 -12.78 -11.54
CA GLY A 59 8.00 -12.68 -12.74
C GLY A 59 7.77 -11.43 -13.60
N GLN A 60 7.03 -10.43 -13.12
CA GLN A 60 6.65 -9.22 -13.88
C GLN A 60 7.12 -7.92 -13.22
N TRP A 61 8.42 -7.79 -12.94
CA TRP A 61 8.89 -6.78 -11.98
C TRP A 61 8.82 -5.36 -12.54
N VAL A 62 9.02 -5.19 -13.86
CA VAL A 62 8.97 -3.87 -14.51
C VAL A 62 7.55 -3.30 -14.48
N ASP A 63 6.57 -4.10 -14.91
CA ASP A 63 5.16 -3.70 -14.93
C ASP A 63 4.64 -3.46 -13.51
N ALA A 64 5.04 -4.31 -12.57
CA ALA A 64 4.63 -4.18 -11.18
C ALA A 64 5.27 -2.96 -10.48
N LEU A 65 6.52 -2.60 -10.79
CA LEU A 65 7.14 -1.37 -10.28
C LEU A 65 6.45 -0.12 -10.86
N ALA A 66 6.14 -0.14 -12.16
CA ALA A 66 5.37 0.93 -12.79
C ALA A 66 3.97 1.06 -12.15
N LEU A 67 3.32 -0.08 -11.86
CA LEU A 67 2.04 -0.12 -11.17
C LEU A 67 2.12 0.47 -9.76
N VAL A 68 3.14 0.12 -8.98
CA VAL A 68 3.35 0.68 -7.63
C VAL A 68 3.57 2.20 -7.71
N ALA A 69 4.43 2.67 -8.61
CA ALA A 69 4.68 4.10 -8.79
C ALA A 69 3.40 4.86 -9.21
N ALA A 70 2.66 4.31 -10.18
CA ALA A 70 1.39 4.86 -10.62
C ALA A 70 0.34 4.87 -9.49
N ALA A 71 0.25 3.78 -8.73
CA ALA A 71 -0.66 3.67 -7.58
C ALA A 71 -0.32 4.70 -6.50
N TRP A 72 0.96 4.89 -6.18
CA TRP A 72 1.39 5.92 -5.23
C TRP A 72 1.02 7.33 -5.69
N MET A 73 1.16 7.65 -6.97
CA MET A 73 0.78 8.96 -7.52
C MET A 73 -0.74 9.17 -7.51
N VAL A 74 -1.49 8.21 -8.07
CA VAL A 74 -2.95 8.30 -8.21
C VAL A 74 -3.63 8.25 -6.85
N LEU A 75 -3.31 7.25 -6.02
CA LEU A 75 -3.88 7.13 -4.68
C LEU A 75 -3.35 8.20 -3.73
N GLY A 76 -2.13 8.70 -3.93
CA GLY A 76 -1.61 9.85 -3.20
C GLY A 76 -2.45 11.10 -3.45
N GLY A 77 -2.70 11.41 -4.73
CA GLY A 77 -3.60 12.51 -5.11
C GLY A 77 -5.03 12.31 -4.60
N ALA A 78 -5.59 11.11 -4.76
CA ALA A 78 -6.92 10.79 -4.27
C ALA A 78 -7.02 10.90 -2.74
N LEU A 79 -5.98 10.48 -2.00
CA LEU A 79 -5.92 10.59 -0.55
C LEU A 79 -5.87 12.06 -0.11
N VAL A 80 -5.12 12.92 -0.81
CA VAL A 80 -5.11 14.36 -0.55
C VAL A 80 -6.51 14.96 -0.75
N LEU A 81 -7.18 14.64 -1.86
CA LEU A 81 -8.55 15.10 -2.12
C LEU A 81 -9.53 14.59 -1.06
N ALA A 82 -9.45 13.31 -0.70
CA ALA A 82 -10.29 12.70 0.31
C ALA A 82 -10.06 13.30 1.70
N MET A 83 -8.82 13.63 2.06
CA MET A 83 -8.49 14.31 3.32
C MET A 83 -9.01 15.74 3.38
N ASN A 84 -9.07 16.44 2.23
CA ASN A 84 -9.63 17.79 2.15
C ASN A 84 -11.16 17.80 2.24
N GLN A 85 -11.84 16.81 1.65
CA GLN A 85 -13.30 16.75 1.66
C GLN A 85 -13.88 16.02 2.88
N TRP A 86 -13.26 14.90 3.28
CA TRP A 86 -13.76 14.01 4.32
C TRP A 86 -12.62 13.50 5.23
N PRO A 87 -12.02 14.37 6.07
CA PRO A 87 -10.82 14.05 6.84
C PRO A 87 -11.01 12.89 7.82
N ALA A 88 -12.12 12.86 8.57
CA ALA A 88 -12.38 11.81 9.56
C ALA A 88 -12.51 10.41 8.94
N PRO A 89 -13.37 10.16 7.93
CA PRO A 89 -13.47 8.84 7.31
C PRO A 89 -12.22 8.49 6.50
N ALA A 90 -11.55 9.45 5.85
CA ALA A 90 -10.32 9.18 5.10
C ALA A 90 -9.20 8.65 6.02
N ARG A 91 -8.97 9.29 7.18
CA ARG A 91 -8.00 8.82 8.19
C ARG A 91 -8.31 7.42 8.71
N LEU A 92 -9.60 7.08 8.80
CA LEU A 92 -10.05 5.80 9.34
C LEU A 92 -9.91 4.66 8.32
N TRP A 93 -10.35 4.90 7.08
CA TRP A 93 -10.50 3.84 6.08
C TRP A 93 -9.26 3.64 5.22
N ALA A 94 -8.48 4.68 4.91
CA ALA A 94 -7.26 4.54 4.13
C ALA A 94 -6.28 3.49 4.70
N PRO A 95 -5.91 3.49 6.00
CA PRO A 95 -5.03 2.46 6.55
C PRO A 95 -5.70 1.08 6.62
N ARG A 96 -7.03 0.99 6.79
CA ARG A 96 -7.75 -0.29 6.83
C ARG A 96 -7.76 -0.98 5.48
N LEU A 97 -8.07 -0.22 4.43
CA LEU A 97 -7.97 -0.68 3.05
C LEU A 97 -6.53 -1.09 2.73
N GLY A 98 -5.54 -0.28 3.15
CA GLY A 98 -4.12 -0.62 3.05
C GLY A 98 -3.77 -1.97 3.68
N TRP A 99 -4.26 -2.25 4.89
CA TRP A 99 -4.06 -3.54 5.55
C TRP A 99 -4.72 -4.71 4.82
N LEU A 100 -5.92 -4.52 4.26
CA LEU A 100 -6.56 -5.53 3.41
C LEU A 100 -5.71 -5.85 2.19
N GLY A 101 -5.14 -4.82 1.55
CA GLY A 101 -4.22 -5.00 0.42
C GLY A 101 -2.94 -5.74 0.82
N ALA A 102 -2.36 -5.41 1.97
CA ALA A 102 -1.18 -6.12 2.49
C ALA A 102 -1.49 -7.60 2.78
N GLY A 103 -2.66 -7.90 3.37
CA GLY A 103 -3.13 -9.27 3.57
C GLY A 103 -3.30 -10.01 2.24
N GLY A 104 -3.87 -9.36 1.22
CA GLY A 104 -3.97 -9.92 -0.13
C GLY A 104 -2.62 -10.23 -0.76
N CYS A 105 -1.62 -9.35 -0.59
CA CYS A 105 -0.25 -9.60 -1.06
C CYS A 105 0.38 -10.82 -0.36
N ALA A 106 0.20 -10.94 0.96
CA ALA A 106 0.69 -12.08 1.72
C ALA A 106 0.03 -13.40 1.30
N LEU A 107 -1.28 -13.39 1.03
CA LEU A 107 -2.01 -14.55 0.50
C LEU A 107 -1.54 -14.93 -0.90
N ALA A 108 -1.34 -13.96 -1.79
CA ALA A 108 -0.82 -14.20 -3.14
C ALA A 108 0.59 -14.81 -3.10
N LEU A 109 1.46 -14.28 -2.24
CA LEU A 109 2.80 -14.84 -2.00
C LEU A 109 2.73 -16.26 -1.46
N GLY A 110 1.87 -16.51 -0.47
CA GLY A 110 1.65 -17.84 0.09
C GLY A 110 1.19 -18.84 -0.96
N ALA A 111 0.27 -18.44 -1.85
CA ALA A 111 -0.22 -19.29 -2.93
C ALA A 111 0.86 -19.63 -4.00
N VAL A 112 1.84 -18.75 -4.21
CA VAL A 112 2.97 -19.01 -5.12
C VAL A 112 4.04 -19.88 -4.45
N LEU A 113 4.29 -19.66 -3.16
CA LEU A 113 5.40 -20.29 -2.43
C LEU A 113 5.04 -21.66 -1.82
N LEU A 114 3.76 -21.90 -1.52
CA LEU A 114 3.24 -23.21 -1.16
C LEU A 114 2.65 -23.86 -2.41
N PRO A 115 3.41 -24.67 -3.16
CA PRO A 115 2.78 -25.62 -4.06
C PRO A 115 1.91 -26.53 -3.17
N LEU A 116 0.60 -26.50 -3.40
CA LEU A 116 -0.29 -27.56 -2.93
C LEU A 116 0.12 -28.84 -3.68
N GLY A 117 1.14 -29.51 -3.14
CA GLY A 117 1.59 -30.85 -3.54
C GLY A 117 0.83 -31.91 -2.76
#